data_AF-A0A810MT03-F1
#
_entry.id   AF-A0A810MT03-F1
#
_cell.length_a   1.000
_cell.length_b   1.000
_cell.length_c   1.000
_cell.angle_alpha   90.00
_cell.angle_beta   90.00
_cell.angle_gamma   90.00
#
_symmetry.space_group_name_H-M   'P 1'
#
loop_
_entity.id
_entity.type
_entity.pdbx_description
1 polymer ?
#
loop_
_entity_poly.entity_id
_entity_poly.type
_entity_poly.pdbx_seq_one_letter_code
_entity_poly.pdbx_strand_id
1 'polypeptide(L)'
;MTQRGWQFLVGLLVAALTLVGLALYTASRADVAAEQAREESDRRWCGVVVALDQAYQESPPQTPAGRQIATSIAELRRDFHCP
;
A
#
# COMPACT_ATOMS: atom_id res chain seq x y z
N MET A 1 -10.85 52.04 4.56
CA MET A 1 -10.73 50.83 3.74
C MET A 1 -12.01 50.66 2.93
N THR A 2 -11.93 50.62 1.60
CA THR A 2 -13.12 50.53 0.74
C THR A 2 -13.73 49.13 0.87
N GLN A 3 -15.04 49.07 1.14
CA GLN A 3 -15.81 47.85 1.41
C GLN A 3 -15.60 46.75 0.35
N ARG A 4 -15.36 47.16 -0.90
CA ARG A 4 -15.02 46.28 -2.02
C ARG A 4 -13.68 45.55 -1.85
N GLY A 5 -12.65 46.23 -1.32
CA GLY A 5 -11.32 45.62 -1.11
C GLY A 5 -11.34 44.50 -0.08
N TRP A 6 -12.15 44.64 0.97
CA TRP A 6 -12.34 43.60 1.99
C TRP A 6 -13.05 42.37 1.41
N GLN A 7 -14.07 42.57 0.58
CA GLN A 7 -14.77 41.47 -0.10
C GLN A 7 -13.85 40.67 -1.03
N PHE A 8 -12.93 41.33 -1.74
CA PHE A 8 -11.94 40.64 -2.58
C PHE A 8 -10.97 39.78 -1.77
N LEU A 9 -10.46 40.30 -0.65
CA LEU A 9 -9.55 39.55 0.22
C LEU A 9 -10.23 38.32 0.81
N VAL A 10 -11.47 38.44 1.27
CA VAL A 10 -12.23 37.31 1.81
C VAL A 10 -12.52 36.29 0.71
N GLY A 11 -12.93 36.73 -0.49
CA GLY A 11 -13.17 35.82 -1.62
C GLY A 11 -11.92 35.04 -2.03
N LEU A 12 -10.77 35.70 -2.05
CA LEU A 12 -9.49 35.09 -2.40
C LEU A 12 -9.03 34.09 -1.33
N LEU A 13 -9.24 34.41 -0.04
CA LEU A 13 -8.96 33.51 1.06
C LEU A 13 -9.83 32.25 0.99
N VAL A 14 -11.13 32.40 0.76
CA VAL A 14 -12.07 31.27 0.65
C VAL A 14 -11.71 30.39 -0.55
N ALA A 15 -11.39 30.98 -1.71
CA ALA A 15 -10.97 30.24 -2.89
C ALA A 15 -9.66 29.46 -2.65
N ALA A 16 -8.70 30.06 -1.93
CA ALA A 16 -7.46 29.35 -1.58
C ALA A 16 -7.73 28.18 -0.63
N LEU A 17 -8.58 28.36 0.39
CA LEU A 17 -8.92 27.32 1.35
C LEU A 17 -9.69 26.16 0.69
N THR A 18 -10.60 26.45 -0.25
CA THR A 18 -11.34 25.40 -0.96
C THR A 18 -10.42 24.58 -1.87
N LEU A 19 -9.49 25.22 -2.58
CA LEU A 19 -8.51 24.51 -3.41
C LEU A 19 -7.60 23.60 -2.58
N VAL A 20 -7.07 24.11 -1.45
CA VAL A 20 -6.24 23.31 -0.54
C VAL A 20 -7.03 22.15 0.06
N GLY A 21 -8.26 22.39 0.51
CA GLY A 21 -9.13 21.35 1.06
C GLY A 21 -9.43 20.25 0.04
N LEU A 22 -9.69 20.61 -1.22
CA LEU A 22 -9.94 19.64 -2.28
C LEU A 22 -8.70 18.78 -2.56
N ALA A 23 -7.51 19.38 -2.60
CA ALA A 23 -6.26 18.66 -2.84
C ALA A 23 -5.98 17.62 -1.73
N LEU A 24 -6.14 18.01 -0.46
CA LEU A 24 -5.96 17.11 0.69
C LEU A 24 -7.00 15.97 0.70
N TYR A 25 -8.24 16.27 0.31
CA TYR A 25 -9.29 15.25 0.22
C TYR A 25 -8.98 14.21 -0.86
N THR A 26 -8.49 14.63 -2.03
CA THR A 26 -8.09 13.68 -3.08
C THR A 26 -6.84 12.89 -2.73
N ALA A 27 -5.88 13.50 -2.04
CA ALA A 27 -4.65 12.83 -1.62
C ALA A 27 -4.96 11.72 -0.61
N SER A 28 -5.71 12.03 0.46
CA SER A 28 -6.10 11.03 1.46
C SER A 28 -6.91 9.86 0.88
N ARG A 29 -7.79 10.12 -0.09
CA ARG A 29 -8.51 9.07 -0.83
C ARG A 29 -7.57 8.18 -1.65
N ALA A 30 -6.55 8.76 -2.27
CA ALA A 30 -5.57 8.02 -3.05
C ALA A 30 -4.70 7.14 -2.14
N ASP A 31 -4.31 7.65 -0.96
CA ASP A 31 -3.53 6.89 0.01
C ASP A 31 -4.31 5.68 0.53
N VAL A 32 -5.58 5.85 0.91
CA VAL A 32 -6.44 4.74 1.37
C VAL A 32 -6.65 3.69 0.27
N ALA A 33 -6.87 4.11 -0.97
CA ALA A 33 -7.01 3.18 -2.09
C ALA A 33 -5.71 2.43 -2.38
N ALA A 34 -4.56 3.11 -2.24
CA ALA A 34 -3.25 2.49 -2.40
C ALA A 34 -2.94 1.50 -1.28
N GLU A 35 -3.29 1.81 -0.03
CA GLU A 35 -3.19 0.90 1.10
C GLU A 35 -4.06 -0.35 0.90
N GLN A 36 -5.33 -0.18 0.51
CA GLN A 36 -6.21 -1.30 0.21
C GLN A 36 -5.66 -2.18 -0.93
N ALA A 37 -5.15 -1.58 -2.00
CA ALA A 37 -4.54 -2.32 -3.10
C ALA A 37 -3.27 -3.07 -2.66
N ARG A 38 -2.48 -2.49 -1.75
CA ARG A 38 -1.32 -3.16 -1.15
C ARG A 38 -1.75 -4.35 -0.29
N GLU A 39 -2.72 -4.18 0.60
CA GLU A 39 -3.23 -5.28 1.42
C GLU A 39 -3.79 -6.44 0.58
N GLU A 40 -4.54 -6.15 -0.49
CA GLU A 40 -5.07 -7.19 -1.37
C GLU A 40 -3.96 -7.91 -2.12
N SER A 41 -2.94 -7.18 -2.59
CA SER A 41 -1.75 -7.75 -3.23
C SER A 41 -0.98 -8.63 -2.24
N ASP A 42 -0.73 -8.13 -1.03
CA ASP A 42 0.02 -8.84 0.01
C ASP A 42 -0.70 -10.13 0.42
N ARG A 43 -2.04 -10.10 0.57
CA ARG A 43 -2.83 -11.32 0.82
C ARG A 43 -2.69 -12.36 -0.30
N ARG A 44 -2.71 -11.94 -1.56
CA ARG A 44 -2.54 -12.86 -2.71
C ARG A 44 -1.14 -13.46 -2.73
N TRP A 45 -0.11 -12.64 -2.52
CA TRP A 45 1.27 -13.12 -2.44
C TRP A 45 1.48 -14.07 -1.28
N CYS A 46 0.93 -13.76 -0.10
CA CYS A 46 0.97 -14.66 1.04
C CYS A 46 0.34 -16.02 0.75
N GLY A 47 -0.80 -16.06 0.05
CA GLY A 47 -1.40 -17.34 -0.37
C GLY A 47 -0.45 -18.21 -1.20
N VAL A 48 0.27 -17.60 -2.16
CA VAL A 48 1.24 -18.31 -3.00
C VAL A 48 2.46 -18.77 -2.19
N VAL A 49 3.03 -17.88 -1.39
CA VAL A 49 4.24 -18.16 -0.59
C VAL A 49 3.97 -19.25 0.45
N VAL A 50 2.84 -19.18 1.16
CA VAL A 50 2.45 -20.19 2.15
C VAL A 50 2.20 -21.55 1.49
N ALA A 51 1.53 -21.58 0.33
CA ALA A 51 1.30 -22.82 -0.41
C ALA A 51 2.61 -23.47 -0.86
N LEU A 52 3.58 -22.68 -1.35
CA LEU A 52 4.89 -23.17 -1.75
C LEU A 52 5.71 -23.67 -0.55
N ASP A 53 5.68 -22.94 0.57
CA ASP A 53 6.37 -23.34 1.80
C ASP A 53 5.79 -24.65 2.34
N GLN A 54 4.46 -24.79 2.38
CA GLN A 54 3.78 -26.04 2.74
C GLN A 54 4.16 -27.19 1.81
N ALA A 55 4.19 -26.95 0.49
CA ALA A 55 4.57 -27.98 -0.47
C ALA A 55 6.01 -28.48 -0.23
N TYR A 56 6.93 -27.59 0.14
CA TYR A 56 8.30 -27.99 0.50
C TYR A 56 8.42 -28.66 1.87
N GLN A 57 7.52 -28.39 2.81
CA GLN A 57 7.44 -29.13 4.07
C GLN A 57 6.95 -30.57 3.83
N GLU A 58 5.94 -30.75 2.98
CA GLU A 58 5.40 -32.07 2.63
C GLU A 58 6.36 -32.88 1.75
N SER A 59 7.05 -32.20 0.83
CA SER A 59 8.00 -32.81 -0.11
C SER A 59 9.32 -32.03 -0.11
N PRO A 60 10.25 -32.38 0.81
CA PRO A 60 11.52 -31.68 0.95
C PRO A 60 12.34 -31.68 -0.35
N PRO A 61 12.94 -30.54 -0.72
CA PRO A 61 13.72 -30.45 -1.94
C PRO A 61 15.02 -31.26 -1.85
N GLN A 62 15.19 -32.18 -2.80
CA GLN A 62 16.36 -33.07 -2.83
C GLN A 62 17.58 -32.44 -3.52
N THR A 63 17.35 -31.44 -4.38
CA THR A 63 18.42 -30.79 -5.15
C THR A 63 18.99 -29.58 -4.41
N PRO A 64 20.27 -29.21 -4.64
CA PRO A 64 20.85 -27.99 -4.09
C PRO A 64 20.06 -26.73 -4.46
N ALA A 65 19.63 -26.63 -5.72
CA ALA A 65 18.81 -25.51 -6.20
C ALA A 65 17.45 -25.47 -5.48
N GLY A 66 16.79 -26.62 -5.31
CA GLY A 66 15.51 -26.68 -4.61
C GLY A 66 15.61 -26.24 -3.14
N ARG A 67 16.70 -26.61 -2.45
CA ARG A 67 16.96 -26.13 -1.07
C ARG A 67 17.14 -24.62 -1.01
N GLN A 68 17.85 -24.05 -1.98
CA GLN A 68 18.07 -22.61 -2.05
C GLN A 68 16.74 -21.86 -2.29
N ILE A 69 15.91 -22.39 -3.19
CA ILE A 69 14.57 -21.84 -3.47
C ILE A 69 13.67 -21.93 -2.22
N ALA A 70 13.67 -23.06 -1.51
CA ALA A 70 12.91 -23.22 -0.28
C ALA A 70 13.34 -22.21 0.81
N THR A 71 14.64 -21.96 0.97
CA THR A 71 15.14 -20.91 1.87
C THR A 71 14.63 -19.53 1.47
N SER A 72 14.71 -19.17 0.18
CA SER A 72 14.22 -17.88 -0.32
C SER A 72 12.72 -17.71 -0.15
N ILE A 73 11.92 -18.78 -0.24
CA ILE A 73 10.48 -18.75 0.01
C ILE A 73 10.19 -18.56 1.50
N ALA A 74 10.94 -19.24 2.38
CA ALA A 74 10.82 -19.05 3.82
C ALA A 74 11.22 -17.62 4.26
N GLU A 75 12.20 -17.01 3.59
CA GLU A 75 12.55 -15.59 3.77
C GLU A 75 11.43 -14.67 3.29
N LEU A 76 10.90 -14.88 2.07
CA LEU A 76 9.75 -14.12 1.56
C LEU A 76 8.55 -14.16 2.50
N ARG A 77 8.27 -15.33 3.11
CA ARG A 77 7.18 -15.48 4.08
C ARG A 77 7.34 -14.55 5.28
N ARG A 78 8.57 -14.37 5.76
CA ARG A 78 8.89 -13.46 6.87
C ARG A 78 8.79 -12.00 6.44
N ASP A 79 9.32 -11.66 5.27
CA ASP A 79 9.31 -10.29 4.76
C ASP A 79 7.88 -9.78 4.53
N PHE A 80 7.02 -10.62 3.97
CA PHE A 80 5.60 -10.32 3.78
C PHE A 80 4.76 -10.48 5.06
N HIS A 81 5.36 -10.89 6.19
CA HIS A 81 4.67 -11.14 7.46
C HIS A 81 3.47 -12.08 7.31
N CYS A 82 3.58 -13.06 6.42
CA CYS A 82 2.50 -14.00 6.15
C CYS A 82 2.29 -14.93 7.36
N PRO A 83 1.03 -15.28 7.70
CA PRO A 83 0.72 -16.22 8.77
C PRO A 83 1.30 -17.63 8.50
#